data_AF-A0A7R6WR04-F1
#
_entry.id   AF-A0A7R6WR04-F1
#
_cell.length_a   1.000
_cell.length_b   1.000
_cell.length_c   1.000
_cell.angle_alpha   90.00
_cell.angle_beta   90.00
_cell.angle_gamma   90.00
#
_symmetry.space_group_name_H-M   'P 1'
#
loop_
_entity.id
_entity.type
_entity.pdbx_description
1 polymer ?
#
loop_
_entity_poly.entity_id
_entity_poly.type
_entity_poly.pdbx_seq_one_letter_code
_entity_poly.pdbx_strand_id
1 'polypeptide(L)'
;MDDEMDHRPFGSVLGDAASQFASLMRLDLRLLKAEMRVKSTSLVSSGACGMAAAMFFVLAAFALVQFLILAMIHFGVGPLFACLIVGLVLIGAGLVSLYLAKRALIGWTITPVETVNQVRTDLAALKQGIRYGSTQQ
;
A
#
# COMPACT_ATOMS: atom_id res chain seq x y z
N MET A 1 -33.45 55.15 18.27
CA MET A 1 -32.10 55.52 17.83
C MET A 1 -31.14 54.87 18.82
N ASP A 2 -30.36 53.84 18.55
CA ASP A 2 -29.89 53.29 17.27
C ASP A 2 -29.57 51.79 17.41
N ASP A 3 -29.61 51.13 16.26
CA ASP A 3 -29.31 49.73 15.95
C ASP A 3 -27.79 49.55 15.83
N GLU A 4 -27.17 48.47 16.35
CA GLU A 4 -25.99 47.86 15.68
C GLU A 4 -25.55 46.50 16.30
N MET A 5 -26.02 45.41 15.68
CA MET A 5 -25.23 44.27 15.22
C MET A 5 -24.29 43.57 16.22
N ASP A 6 -24.85 42.79 17.14
CA ASP A 6 -24.13 41.75 17.88
C ASP A 6 -23.73 40.61 16.91
N HIS A 7 -22.60 40.80 16.22
CA HIS A 7 -21.95 39.78 15.39
C HIS A 7 -21.42 38.66 16.28
N ARG A 8 -22.31 37.76 16.73
CA ARG A 8 -21.91 36.46 17.26
C ARG A 8 -21.12 35.74 16.18
N PRO A 9 -19.82 35.48 16.39
CA PRO A 9 -18.94 35.03 15.33
C PRO A 9 -19.32 33.59 14.99
N PHE A 10 -19.84 33.39 13.78
CA PHE A 10 -19.94 32.09 13.10
C PHE A 10 -18.62 31.30 13.08
N GLY A 11 -17.49 31.92 13.46
CA GLY A 11 -16.19 31.28 13.67
C GLY A 11 -16.10 30.35 14.90
N SER A 12 -16.94 30.51 15.93
CA SER A 12 -16.89 29.62 17.12
C SER A 12 -17.42 28.22 16.84
N VAL A 13 -18.44 28.10 15.98
CA VAL A 13 -19.03 26.81 15.60
C VAL A 13 -18.11 26.00 14.67
N LEU A 14 -17.31 26.69 13.85
CA LEU A 14 -16.32 26.07 12.99
C LEU A 14 -15.09 25.58 13.77
N GLY A 15 -14.71 26.29 14.84
CA GLY A 15 -13.65 25.89 15.76
C GLY A 15 -13.97 24.61 16.53
N ASP A 16 -15.22 24.46 16.98
CA ASP A 16 -15.68 23.26 17.68
C ASP A 16 -15.88 22.05 16.76
N ALA A 17 -16.30 22.27 15.51
CA ALA A 17 -16.32 21.20 14.51
C ALA A 17 -14.89 20.71 14.19
N ALA A 18 -13.94 21.62 14.00
CA ALA A 18 -12.55 21.27 13.71
C ALA A 18 -11.86 20.54 14.88
N SER A 19 -12.19 20.87 16.12
CA SER A 19 -11.67 20.19 17.31
C SER A 19 -12.20 18.74 17.42
N GLN A 20 -13.45 18.50 17.00
CA GLN A 20 -14.04 17.16 16.95
C GLN A 20 -13.48 16.31 15.80
N PHE A 21 -13.25 16.88 14.61
CA PHE A 21 -12.56 16.18 13.50
C PHE A 21 -11.13 15.77 13.87
N ALA A 22 -10.40 16.62 14.61
CA ALA A 22 -9.07 16.30 15.11
C ALA A 22 -9.06 15.13 16.11
N SER A 23 -10.15 14.95 16.86
CA SER A 23 -10.31 13.83 17.80
C SER A 23 -10.55 12.49 17.06
N LEU A 24 -11.35 12.50 15.99
CA LEU A 24 -11.60 11.32 15.15
C LEU A 24 -10.34 10.86 14.38
N MET A 25 -9.58 11.79 13.78
CA MET A 25 -8.32 11.46 13.09
C MET A 25 -7.27 10.80 14.00
N ARG A 26 -7.23 11.17 15.29
CA ARG A 26 -6.27 10.58 16.25
C ARG A 26 -6.58 9.12 16.57
N LEU A 27 -7.84 8.72 16.49
CA LEU A 27 -8.25 7.34 16.76
C LEU A 27 -7.90 6.43 15.58
N ASP A 28 -8.14 6.90 14.36
CA ASP A 28 -7.75 6.18 13.13
C ASP A 28 -6.24 6.00 13.01
N LEU A 29 -5.45 7.02 13.40
CA LEU A 29 -3.99 6.89 13.42
C LEU A 29 -3.49 5.86 14.44
N ARG A 30 -4.18 5.68 15.57
CA ARG A 30 -3.80 4.67 16.58
C ARG A 30 -4.13 3.25 16.12
N LEU A 31 -5.29 3.05 15.49
CA LEU A 31 -5.69 1.77 14.89
C LEU A 31 -4.78 1.39 13.72
N LEU A 32 -4.52 2.33 12.81
CA LEU A 32 -3.59 2.13 11.70
C LEU A 32 -2.19 1.76 12.20
N LYS A 33 -1.70 2.43 13.24
CA LYS A 33 -0.39 2.15 13.82
C LYS A 33 -0.34 0.80 14.53
N ALA A 34 -1.44 0.37 15.17
CA ALA A 34 -1.55 -0.95 15.77
C ALA A 34 -1.51 -2.05 14.69
N GLU A 35 -2.26 -1.90 13.60
CA GLU A 35 -2.28 -2.85 12.50
C GLU A 35 -0.94 -2.92 11.75
N MET A 36 -0.32 -1.77 11.48
CA MET A 36 1.05 -1.73 10.94
C MET A 36 2.05 -2.43 11.86
N ARG A 37 1.89 -2.35 13.19
CA ARG A 37 2.78 -3.01 14.14
C ARG A 37 2.60 -4.52 14.15
N VAL A 38 1.37 -5.02 14.04
CA VAL A 38 1.09 -6.46 13.93
C VAL A 38 1.58 -7.02 12.59
N LYS A 39 1.40 -6.28 11.49
CA LYS A 39 1.83 -6.69 10.13
C LYS A 39 3.35 -6.64 9.95
N SER A 40 4.05 -5.71 10.63
CA SER A 40 5.52 -5.63 10.60
C SER A 40 6.19 -6.65 11.52
N THR A 41 5.62 -6.96 12.69
CA THR A 41 6.26 -7.89 13.63
C THR A 41 6.34 -9.32 13.08
N SER A 42 5.36 -9.75 12.28
CA SER A 42 5.40 -11.05 11.56
C SER A 42 6.44 -11.11 10.43
N LEU A 43 6.72 -9.98 9.77
CA LEU A 43 7.78 -9.85 8.76
C LEU A 43 9.19 -9.76 9.38
N VAL A 44 9.29 -9.20 10.59
CA VAL A 44 10.58 -8.94 11.24
C VAL A 44 11.17 -10.19 11.89
N SER A 45 10.36 -11.08 12.49
CA SER A 45 10.89 -12.28 13.17
C SER A 45 11.47 -13.32 12.20
N SER A 46 11.02 -13.33 10.94
CA SER A 46 11.56 -14.14 9.84
C SER A 46 12.58 -13.38 8.98
N GLY A 47 12.75 -12.08 9.22
CA GLY A 47 13.50 -11.16 8.38
C GLY A 47 15.00 -11.45 8.32
N ALA A 48 15.62 -11.91 9.43
CA ALA A 48 17.06 -12.18 9.45
C ALA A 48 17.45 -13.38 8.56
N CYS A 49 16.67 -14.47 8.62
CA CYS A 49 16.90 -15.65 7.78
C CYS A 49 16.51 -15.35 6.31
N GLY A 50 15.44 -14.59 6.10
CA GLY A 50 15.02 -14.14 4.76
C GLY A 50 16.07 -13.25 4.08
N MET A 51 16.74 -12.36 4.82
CA MET A 51 17.76 -11.48 4.28
C MET A 51 19.02 -12.26 3.86
N ALA A 52 19.46 -13.23 4.67
CA ALA A 52 20.56 -14.13 4.31
C ALA A 52 20.22 -14.98 3.07
N ALA A 53 19.03 -15.57 3.02
CA ALA A 53 18.57 -16.34 1.86
C ALA A 53 18.51 -15.48 0.58
N ALA A 54 18.02 -14.24 0.70
CA ALA A 54 18.00 -13.30 -0.41
C ALA A 54 19.42 -12.96 -0.91
N MET A 55 20.39 -12.76 0.00
CA MET A 55 21.79 -12.53 -0.40
C MET A 55 22.38 -13.73 -1.14
N PHE A 56 22.21 -14.95 -0.62
CA PHE A 56 22.66 -16.15 -1.32
C PHE A 56 21.99 -16.33 -2.68
N PHE A 57 20.71 -16.02 -2.79
CA PHE A 57 19.99 -16.07 -4.05
C PHE A 57 20.55 -15.07 -5.08
N VAL A 58 20.85 -13.84 -4.66
CA VAL A 58 21.50 -12.83 -5.52
C VAL A 58 22.88 -13.30 -5.97
N LEU A 59 23.69 -13.86 -5.07
CA LEU A 59 25.00 -14.41 -5.41
C LEU A 59 24.90 -15.58 -6.40
N ALA A 60 23.96 -16.50 -6.18
CA ALA A 60 23.72 -17.62 -7.09
C ALA A 60 23.26 -17.14 -8.47
N ALA A 61 22.35 -16.16 -8.53
CA ALA A 61 21.91 -15.55 -9.78
C ALA A 61 23.08 -14.89 -10.53
N PHE A 62 23.96 -14.17 -9.83
CA PHE A 62 25.14 -13.57 -10.42
C PHE A 62 26.11 -14.62 -11.00
N ALA A 63 26.37 -15.70 -10.26
CA ALA A 63 27.21 -16.80 -10.74
C ALA A 63 26.63 -17.47 -12.00
N LEU A 64 25.31 -17.63 -12.08
CA LEU A 64 24.63 -18.21 -13.23
C LEU A 64 24.73 -17.31 -14.47
N VAL A 65 24.62 -15.99 -14.30
CA VAL A 65 24.85 -15.03 -15.40
C VAL A 65 26.28 -15.13 -15.93
N GLN A 66 27.28 -15.22 -15.05
CA GLN A 66 28.67 -15.39 -15.47
C GLN A 66 28.90 -16.71 -16.21
N PHE A 67 28.30 -17.80 -15.70
CA PHE A 67 28.34 -19.10 -16.38
C PHE A 67 27.77 -19.02 -17.80
N LEU A 68 26.63 -18.33 -17.99
CA LEU A 68 26.03 -18.15 -19.30
C LEU A 68 26.93 -17.36 -20.27
N ILE A 69 27.58 -16.30 -19.78
CA ILE A 69 28.54 -15.52 -20.58
C ILE A 69 29.73 -16.40 -20.98
N LEU A 70 30.32 -17.15 -20.05
CA LEU A 70 31.43 -18.06 -20.32
C LEU A 70 31.03 -19.17 -21.29
N ALA A 71 29.82 -19.71 -21.16
CA ALA A 71 29.30 -20.71 -22.08
C ALA A 71 29.21 -20.15 -23.51
N MET A 72 28.67 -18.94 -23.70
CA MET A 72 28.65 -18.28 -25.01
C MET A 72 30.06 -18.04 -25.57
N ILE A 73 31.01 -17.65 -24.73
CA ILE A 73 32.41 -17.49 -25.13
C ILE A 73 32.99 -18.84 -25.59
N HIS A 74 32.70 -19.92 -24.89
CA HIS A 74 33.13 -21.27 -25.26
C HIS A 74 32.55 -21.71 -26.62
N PHE A 75 31.33 -21.28 -26.96
CA PHE A 75 30.72 -21.49 -28.28
C PHE A 75 31.31 -20.60 -29.39
N GLY A 76 32.33 -19.79 -29.10
CA GLY A 76 33.03 -18.96 -30.08
C GLY A 76 32.47 -17.54 -30.22
N VAL A 77 31.54 -17.13 -29.35
CA VAL A 77 31.07 -15.73 -29.33
C VAL A 77 32.13 -14.85 -28.65
N GLY A 78 32.50 -13.73 -29.28
CA GLY A 78 33.46 -12.80 -28.69
C GLY A 78 33.00 -12.30 -27.29
N PRO A 79 33.91 -12.11 -26.32
CA PRO A 79 33.55 -11.76 -24.94
C PRO A 79 32.66 -10.52 -24.80
N LEU A 80 32.94 -9.49 -25.60
CA LEU A 80 32.14 -8.25 -25.61
C LEU A 80 30.71 -8.50 -26.09
N PHE A 81 30.54 -9.28 -27.16
CA PHE A 81 29.24 -9.61 -27.71
C PHE A 81 28.44 -10.53 -26.80
N ALA A 82 29.11 -11.50 -26.16
CA ALA A 82 28.47 -12.37 -25.18
C ALA A 82 27.87 -11.58 -24.01
N CYS A 83 28.66 -10.67 -23.43
CA CYS A 83 28.18 -9.80 -22.34
C CYS A 83 27.03 -8.89 -22.80
N LEU A 84 27.14 -8.30 -23.99
CA LEU A 84 26.11 -7.41 -24.53
C LEU A 84 24.79 -8.14 -24.79
N ILE A 85 24.83 -9.34 -25.37
CA ILE A 85 23.64 -10.15 -25.65
C ILE A 85 22.97 -10.59 -24.34
N VAL A 86 23.74 -11.15 -23.40
CA VAL A 86 23.21 -11.60 -22.11
C VAL A 86 22.61 -10.42 -21.34
N GLY A 87 23.29 -9.28 -21.29
CA GLY A 87 22.79 -8.06 -20.66
C GLY A 87 21.49 -7.57 -21.28
N LEU A 88 21.38 -7.54 -22.61
CA LEU A 88 20.17 -7.11 -23.30
C LEU A 88 18.98 -8.04 -23.01
N VAL A 89 19.21 -9.37 -23.01
CA VAL A 89 18.19 -10.37 -22.66
C VAL A 89 17.71 -10.19 -21.22
N LEU A 90 18.63 -9.96 -20.26
CA LEU A 90 18.27 -9.73 -18.87
C LEU A 90 17.47 -8.42 -18.68
N ILE A 91 17.84 -7.34 -19.38
CA ILE A 91 17.09 -6.08 -19.34
C ILE A 91 15.67 -6.31 -19.88
N GLY A 92 15.53 -6.99 -21.03
CA GLY A 92 14.23 -7.30 -21.60
C GLY A 92 13.36 -8.14 -20.65
N ALA A 93 13.92 -9.23 -20.12
CA ALA A 93 13.22 -10.07 -19.15
C ALA A 93 12.83 -9.29 -17.88
N GLY A 94 13.71 -8.43 -17.37
CA GLY A 94 13.45 -7.58 -16.21
C GLY A 94 12.31 -6.59 -16.44
N LEU A 95 12.27 -5.94 -17.61
CA LEU A 95 11.17 -5.03 -17.98
C LEU A 95 9.84 -5.77 -18.08
N VAL A 96 9.82 -6.96 -18.69
CA VAL A 96 8.61 -7.80 -18.77
C VAL A 96 8.16 -8.22 -17.38
N SER A 97 9.07 -8.72 -16.54
CA SER A 97 8.76 -9.09 -15.16
C SER A 97 8.22 -7.91 -14.35
N LEU A 98 8.81 -6.72 -14.48
CA LEU A 98 8.33 -5.52 -13.80
C LEU A 98 6.94 -5.11 -14.29
N TYR A 99 6.66 -5.25 -15.59
CA TYR A 99 5.36 -4.97 -16.16
C TYR A 99 4.30 -5.95 -15.64
N LEU A 100 4.62 -7.24 -15.58
CA LEU A 100 3.75 -8.28 -15.01
C LEU A 100 3.53 -8.06 -13.51
N ALA A 101 4.59 -7.75 -12.75
CA ALA A 101 4.51 -7.46 -11.32
C ALA A 101 3.64 -6.23 -11.06
N LYS A 102 3.80 -5.15 -11.84
CA LYS A 102 2.93 -3.98 -11.77
C LYS A 102 1.47 -4.33 -12.04
N ARG A 103 1.19 -5.12 -13.07
CA ARG A 103 -0.18 -5.59 -13.37
C ARG A 103 -0.75 -6.45 -12.24
N ALA A 104 0.04 -7.35 -11.68
CA ALA A 104 -0.37 -8.18 -10.55
C ALA A 104 -0.66 -7.34 -9.30
N LEU A 105 0.17 -6.33 -9.01
CA LEU A 105 -0.02 -5.41 -7.87
C LEU A 105 -1.22 -4.49 -8.06
N ILE A 106 -1.54 -4.07 -9.29
CA ILE A 106 -2.75 -3.29 -9.60
C ILE A 106 -4.01 -4.16 -9.46
N GLY A 107 -3.95 -5.43 -9.86
CA GLY A 107 -5.01 -6.43 -9.61
C GLY A 107 -5.16 -6.80 -8.13
N TRP A 108 -4.08 -6.65 -7.36
CA TRP A 108 -4.06 -6.78 -5.90
C TRP A 108 -4.37 -5.44 -5.21
N THR A 109 -5.17 -4.56 -5.84
CA THR A 109 -5.96 -3.63 -5.04
C THR A 109 -6.87 -4.51 -4.18
N ILE A 110 -6.49 -4.60 -2.92
CA ILE A 110 -7.29 -5.10 -1.82
C ILE A 110 -8.61 -4.34 -1.92
N THR A 111 -9.58 -4.91 -2.63
CA THR A 111 -10.97 -4.50 -2.54
C THR A 111 -11.50 -5.46 -1.48
N PRO A 112 -11.52 -5.07 -0.18
CA PRO A 112 -12.09 -5.93 0.84
C PRO A 112 -13.60 -5.94 0.59
N VAL A 113 -14.04 -6.92 -0.21
CA VAL A 113 -15.45 -7.12 -0.60
C VAL A 113 -16.35 -7.27 0.64
N GLU A 114 -15.77 -7.74 1.74
CA GLU A 114 -16.42 -7.90 3.05
C GLU A 114 -16.76 -6.56 3.72
N THR A 115 -15.90 -5.53 3.62
CA THR A 115 -16.08 -4.26 4.34
C THR A 115 -17.16 -3.38 3.70
N VAL A 116 -17.31 -3.43 2.38
CA VAL A 116 -18.31 -2.60 1.67
C VAL A 116 -19.74 -3.00 2.04
N ASN A 117 -19.97 -4.29 2.27
CA ASN A 117 -21.30 -4.79 2.62
C ASN A 117 -21.68 -4.44 4.08
N GLN A 118 -20.70 -4.44 4.99
CA GLN A 118 -20.92 -4.01 6.38
C GLN A 118 -21.21 -2.51 6.47
N VAL A 119 -20.46 -1.66 5.75
CA VAL A 119 -20.73 -0.21 5.70
C VAL A 119 -22.11 0.10 5.11
N ARG A 120 -22.55 -0.66 4.10
CA ARG A 120 -23.90 -0.50 3.52
C ARG A 120 -25.01 -0.90 4.50
N THR A 121 -24.75 -1.90 5.34
CA THR A 121 -25.69 -2.35 6.37
C THR A 121 -25.77 -1.34 7.53
N ASP A 122 -24.64 -0.75 7.92
CA ASP A 122 -24.59 0.28 8.96
C ASP A 122 -25.27 1.59 8.53
N LEU A 123 -25.09 2.00 7.26
CA LEU A 123 -25.81 3.15 6.68
C LEU A 123 -27.33 2.91 6.60
N ALA A 124 -27.75 1.66 6.34
CA ALA A 124 -29.16 1.29 6.36
C ALA A 124 -29.75 1.32 7.77
N ALA A 125 -29.01 0.83 8.78
CA ALA A 125 -29.42 0.87 10.18
C ALA A 125 -29.50 2.31 10.72
N LEU A 126 -28.54 3.17 10.37
CA LEU A 126 -28.56 4.60 10.72
C LEU A 126 -29.76 5.33 10.08
N LYS A 127 -30.08 5.02 8.81
CA LYS A 127 -31.26 5.59 8.14
C LYS A 127 -32.57 5.15 8.80
N GLN A 128 -32.62 3.93 9.33
CA GLN A 128 -33.79 3.43 10.08
C GLN A 128 -33.89 4.06 11.48
N GLY A 129 -32.77 4.25 12.18
CA GLY A 129 -32.74 4.94 13.47
C GLY A 129 -33.23 6.39 13.40
N ILE A 130 -32.85 7.13 12.36
CA ILE A 130 -33.34 8.50 12.12
C ILE A 130 -34.84 8.52 11.81
N ARG A 131 -35.37 7.51 11.11
CA ARG A 131 -36.79 7.38 10.78
C ARG A 131 -37.65 7.07 12.01
N TYR A 132 -37.11 6.41 13.03
CA TYR A 132 -37.85 6.03 14.24
C TYR A 132 -37.80 7.12 15.33
N GLY A 133 -36.78 7.98 15.31
CA GLY A 133 -36.66 9.12 16.23
C GLY A 133 -37.66 10.26 15.96
N SER A 134 -38.31 10.30 14.79
CA SER A 134 -39.28 11.36 14.44
C SER A 134 -40.74 11.02 14.76
N THR A 135 -41.02 9.90 15.43
CA THR A 135 -42.38 9.45 15.82
C THR A 135 -42.63 9.46 17.33
N GLN A 136 -41.73 10.04 18.12
CA GLN A 136 -41.86 10.23 19.57
C GLN A 136 -41.63 11.70 19.98
N GLN A 137 -42.21 12.63 19.23
CA GLN A 137 -42.53 13.97 19.73
C GLN A 137 -43.98 14.32 19.38
#